data_AF-A0A7V4UQH7-F1
#
_entry.id   AF-A0A7V4UQH7-F1
#
_cell.length_a   1.000
_cell.length_b   1.000
_cell.length_c   1.000
_cell.angle_alpha   90.00
_cell.angle_beta   90.00
_cell.angle_gamma   90.00
#
_symmetry.space_group_name_H-M   'P 1'
#
loop_
_entity.id
_entity.type
_entity.pdbx_description
1 polymer ?
#
loop_
_entity_poly.entity_id
_entity_poly.type
_entity_poly.pdbx_seq_one_letter_code
_entity_poly.pdbx_strand_id
1 'polypeptide(L)'
;MASFEDRSELDENDLGTIRALGLKFRGKKQWPMFRSYRPGFVPWFLTLPEACFLSVALRQAMEVAARFRDNPHLLDSPGNAEAYFVRVLEGGTWRDRWQRPPPYEARQTVPLLDEVRLARIQRAKFPRRATWYSTCLLLPMVIEEGDRPYYPYAFPVLSDEGMALGMDIFKPGEVEQALPDKFLDLVVKLKCLPELLLVASKEAFRLLEPIAGRLGFRIDQADSLPAIEAFLRSMEEFMQRR
;
A
#
# COMPACT_ATOMS: atom_id res chain seq x y z
N MET A 1 -11.99 10.84 2.35
CA MET A 1 -12.85 10.75 3.53
C MET A 1 -13.33 12.14 3.90
N ALA A 2 -14.59 12.24 4.31
CA ALA A 2 -15.17 13.43 4.94
C ALA A 2 -15.73 13.00 6.30
N SER A 3 -15.37 13.72 7.36
CA SER A 3 -15.84 13.44 8.72
C SER A 3 -16.04 14.74 9.50
N PHE A 4 -16.66 14.62 10.68
CA PHE A 4 -16.73 15.71 11.64
C PHE A 4 -15.97 15.31 12.89
N GLU A 5 -14.96 16.11 13.24
CA GLU A 5 -14.05 15.87 14.35
C GLU A 5 -14.14 16.95 15.43
N ASP A 6 -13.37 16.79 16.50
CA ASP A 6 -13.15 17.85 17.47
C ASP A 6 -12.13 18.85 16.93
N ARG A 7 -12.22 20.11 17.39
CA ARG A 7 -11.32 21.18 16.93
C ARG A 7 -9.84 20.84 17.13
N SER A 8 -9.51 20.10 18.20
CA SER A 8 -8.14 19.69 18.54
C SER A 8 -7.56 18.64 17.61
N GLU A 9 -8.39 17.98 16.81
CA GLU A 9 -7.96 16.95 15.84
C GLU A 9 -7.69 17.56 14.44
N LEU A 10 -8.05 18.82 14.23
CA LEU A 10 -7.80 19.52 12.97
C LEU A 10 -6.38 20.06 12.92
N ASP A 11 -5.76 19.97 11.75
CA ASP A 11 -4.48 20.58 11.46
C ASP A 11 -4.63 22.10 11.26
N GLU A 12 -3.55 22.85 11.41
CA GLU A 12 -3.53 24.30 11.17
C GLU A 12 -4.02 24.68 9.76
N ASN A 13 -3.72 23.84 8.76
CA ASN A 13 -4.18 24.04 7.38
C ASN A 13 -5.70 23.89 7.24
N ASP A 14 -6.34 22.98 7.98
CA ASP A 14 -7.80 22.86 8.00
C ASP A 14 -8.43 24.10 8.62
N LEU A 15 -7.90 24.51 9.78
CA LEU A 15 -8.36 25.71 10.49
C LEU A 15 -8.14 26.98 9.66
N GLY A 16 -7.04 27.04 8.89
CA GLY A 16 -6.77 28.09 7.91
C GLY A 16 -7.86 28.16 6.84
N THR A 17 -8.20 27.01 6.24
CA THR A 17 -9.24 26.91 5.21
C THR A 17 -10.62 27.33 5.74
N ILE A 18 -11.02 26.84 6.92
CA ILE A 18 -12.29 27.20 7.57
C ILE A 18 -12.37 28.72 7.81
N ARG A 19 -11.27 29.33 8.30
CA ARG A 19 -11.20 30.77 8.54
C ARG A 19 -11.30 31.57 7.25
N ALA A 20 -10.60 31.17 6.20
CA ALA A 20 -10.64 31.84 4.90
C ALA A 20 -12.05 31.84 4.27
N LEU A 21 -12.82 30.79 4.51
CA LEU A 21 -14.22 30.69 4.06
C LEU A 21 -15.22 31.45 4.95
N GLY A 22 -14.77 32.05 6.07
CA GLY A 22 -15.64 32.76 7.01
C GLY A 22 -16.61 31.85 7.79
N LEU A 23 -16.37 30.54 7.78
CA LEU A 23 -17.24 29.55 8.43
C LEU A 23 -16.94 29.46 9.93
N LYS A 24 -17.97 29.13 10.72
CA LYS A 24 -17.87 28.97 12.18
C LYS A 24 -18.55 27.68 12.61
N PHE A 25 -17.82 26.87 13.36
CA PHE A 25 -18.30 25.61 13.93
C PHE A 25 -18.18 25.65 15.46
N ARG A 26 -19.11 24.99 16.15
CA ARG A 26 -19.15 24.90 17.61
C ARG A 26 -19.65 23.51 18.03
N GLY A 27 -19.16 23.01 19.16
CA GLY A 27 -19.52 21.69 19.68
C GLY A 27 -18.48 20.62 19.38
N LYS A 28 -18.66 19.46 20.02
CA LYS A 28 -17.81 18.27 19.83
C LYS A 28 -18.20 17.52 18.57
N LYS A 29 -17.23 16.99 17.83
CA LYS A 29 -17.45 16.27 16.57
C LYS A 29 -18.33 17.06 15.58
N GLN A 30 -18.09 18.36 15.46
CA GLN A 30 -18.81 19.28 14.56
C GLN A 30 -17.87 20.00 13.57
N TRP A 31 -16.56 19.73 13.63
CA TRP A 31 -15.58 20.40 12.77
C TRP A 31 -15.31 19.56 11.54
N PRO A 32 -15.62 20.04 10.32
CA PRO A 32 -15.43 19.23 9.12
C PRO A 32 -13.93 18.98 8.87
N MET A 33 -13.58 17.72 8.65
CA MET A 33 -12.24 17.29 8.27
C MET A 33 -12.30 16.48 6.97
N PHE A 34 -11.38 16.79 6.07
CA PHE A 34 -11.26 16.12 4.77
C PHE A 34 -9.87 15.55 4.60
N ARG A 35 -9.80 14.24 4.32
CA ARG A 35 -8.53 13.52 4.18
C ARG A 35 -8.52 12.58 2.98
N SER A 36 -7.42 12.59 2.24
CA SER A 36 -7.07 11.62 1.21
C SER A 36 -6.43 10.41 1.89
N TYR A 37 -6.99 9.22 1.68
CA TYR A 37 -6.42 7.97 2.15
C TYR A 37 -5.79 7.26 0.96
N ARG A 38 -4.47 7.09 0.98
CA ARG A 38 -3.73 6.35 -0.04
C ARG A 38 -2.97 5.21 0.64
N PRO A 39 -3.06 3.96 0.14
CA PRO A 39 -2.33 2.84 0.71
C PRO A 39 -0.83 3.15 0.86
N GLY A 40 -0.26 2.82 2.01
CA GLY A 40 1.14 3.11 2.33
C GLY A 40 1.43 4.56 2.76
N PHE A 41 0.45 5.47 2.74
CA PHE A 41 0.63 6.86 3.16
C PHE A 41 -0.20 7.22 4.40
N VAL A 42 0.29 8.18 5.17
CA VAL A 42 -0.50 8.81 6.24
C VAL A 42 -1.70 9.54 5.62
N PRO A 43 -2.88 9.55 6.27
CA PRO A 43 -4.02 10.37 5.83
C PRO A 43 -3.61 11.83 5.69
N TRP A 44 -3.85 12.42 4.52
CA TRP A 44 -3.30 13.74 4.18
C TRP A 44 -4.35 14.67 3.58
N PHE A 45 -4.00 15.93 3.35
CA PHE A 45 -4.88 16.90 2.70
C PHE A 45 -5.32 16.43 1.31
N LEU A 46 -6.49 16.90 0.88
CA LEU A 46 -7.00 16.63 -0.46
C LEU A 46 -6.22 17.45 -1.50
N THR A 47 -5.92 16.81 -2.61
CA THR A 47 -5.56 17.52 -3.85
C THR A 47 -6.80 18.15 -4.49
N LEU A 48 -6.62 19.14 -5.38
CA LEU A 48 -7.73 19.76 -6.12
C LEU A 48 -8.63 18.72 -6.84
N PRO A 49 -8.10 17.73 -7.60
CA PRO A 49 -8.93 16.71 -8.23
C PRO A 49 -9.72 15.87 -7.21
N GLU A 50 -9.11 15.48 -6.08
CA GLU A 50 -9.80 14.74 -5.02
C GLU A 50 -10.90 15.59 -4.36
N ALA A 51 -10.68 16.89 -4.17
CA ALA A 51 -11.68 17.82 -3.64
C ALA A 51 -12.86 18.00 -4.61
N CYS A 52 -12.60 18.15 -5.91
CA CYS A 52 -13.65 18.18 -6.93
C CYS A 52 -14.46 16.89 -6.94
N PHE A 53 -13.79 15.73 -6.92
CA PHE A 53 -14.46 14.43 -6.87
C PHE A 53 -15.30 14.27 -5.60
N LEU A 54 -14.73 14.56 -4.43
CA LEU A 54 -15.42 14.45 -3.15
C LEU A 54 -16.65 15.37 -3.08
N SER A 55 -16.57 16.56 -3.67
CA SER A 55 -17.70 17.48 -3.76
C SER A 55 -18.88 16.88 -4.54
N VAL A 56 -18.60 16.19 -5.65
CA VAL A 56 -19.63 15.45 -6.41
C VAL A 56 -20.20 14.32 -5.57
N ALA A 57 -19.34 13.52 -4.93
CA ALA A 57 -19.75 12.40 -4.09
C ALA A 57 -20.66 12.85 -2.93
N LEU A 58 -20.30 13.93 -2.22
CA LEU A 58 -21.08 14.47 -1.12
C LEU A 58 -22.45 14.99 -1.58
N ARG A 59 -22.51 15.69 -2.72
CA ARG A 59 -23.81 16.15 -3.28
C ARG A 59 -24.71 14.97 -3.62
N GLN A 60 -24.17 13.93 -4.26
CA GLN A 60 -24.97 12.74 -4.58
C GLN A 60 -25.36 11.96 -3.32
N ALA A 61 -24.48 11.88 -2.32
CA ALA A 61 -24.79 11.24 -1.04
C ALA A 61 -25.93 11.95 -0.29
N MET A 62 -25.91 13.30 -0.24
CA MET A 62 -26.98 14.10 0.36
C MET A 62 -28.33 13.84 -0.30
N GLU A 63 -28.33 13.80 -1.63
CA GLU A 63 -29.51 13.53 -2.44
C GLU A 63 -30.08 12.12 -2.19
N VAL A 64 -29.23 11.08 -2.12
CA VAL A 64 -29.67 9.72 -1.76
C VAL A 64 -30.18 9.67 -0.31
N ALA A 65 -29.49 10.32 0.63
CA ALA A 65 -29.87 10.35 2.03
C ALA A 65 -31.24 11.03 2.23
N ALA A 66 -31.51 12.12 1.50
CA ALA A 66 -32.81 12.79 1.54
C ALA A 66 -33.94 11.87 1.05
N ARG A 67 -33.73 11.16 -0.07
CA ARG A 67 -34.69 10.21 -0.62
C ARG A 67 -34.89 8.99 0.27
N PHE A 68 -33.82 8.51 0.89
CA PHE A 68 -33.86 7.38 1.83
C PHE A 68 -34.67 7.70 3.08
N ARG A 69 -34.58 8.93 3.59
CA ARG A 69 -35.40 9.40 4.72
C ARG A 69 -36.90 9.29 4.41
N ASP A 70 -37.30 9.59 3.17
CA ASP A 70 -38.70 9.56 2.74
C ASP A 70 -39.15 8.15 2.30
N ASN A 71 -38.21 7.34 1.81
CA ASN A 71 -38.41 5.94 1.45
C ASN A 71 -37.26 5.05 1.98
N PRO A 72 -37.40 4.46 3.18
CA PRO A 72 -36.38 3.59 3.77
C PRO A 72 -36.08 2.33 2.95
N HIS A 73 -36.96 1.93 2.02
CA HIS A 73 -36.77 0.77 1.14
C HIS A 73 -35.99 1.11 -0.13
N LEU A 74 -35.53 2.36 -0.31
CA LEU A 74 -34.78 2.80 -1.50
C LEU A 74 -33.54 1.93 -1.78
N LEU A 75 -32.89 1.45 -0.72
CA LEU A 75 -31.66 0.65 -0.79
C LEU A 75 -31.91 -0.85 -0.65
N ASP A 76 -33.17 -1.29 -0.72
CA ASP A 76 -33.49 -2.71 -0.73
C ASP A 76 -33.12 -3.29 -2.10
N SER A 77 -32.08 -4.12 -2.11
CA SER A 77 -31.58 -4.75 -3.34
C SER A 77 -32.68 -5.62 -3.97
N PRO A 78 -32.82 -5.64 -5.31
CA PRO A 78 -33.82 -6.44 -6.02
C PRO A 78 -33.52 -7.96 -6.03
N GLY A 79 -32.91 -8.49 -4.96
CA GLY A 79 -32.64 -9.92 -4.77
C GLY A 79 -31.21 -10.39 -5.09
N ASN A 80 -30.26 -9.45 -5.27
CA ASN A 80 -28.87 -9.77 -5.61
C ASN A 80 -27.92 -9.16 -4.57
N ALA A 81 -27.29 -10.00 -3.73
CA ALA A 81 -26.41 -9.56 -2.66
C ALA A 81 -25.13 -8.83 -3.15
N GLU A 82 -24.82 -8.89 -4.45
CA GLU A 82 -23.62 -8.30 -5.05
C GLU A 82 -23.88 -7.03 -5.86
N ALA A 83 -25.14 -6.58 -5.94
CA ALA A 83 -25.49 -5.35 -6.64
C ALA A 83 -25.59 -4.18 -5.65
N TYR A 84 -25.03 -3.03 -6.05
CA TYR A 84 -25.04 -1.80 -5.25
C TYR A 84 -25.85 -0.72 -5.96
N PHE A 85 -26.63 0.02 -5.18
CA PHE A 85 -27.32 1.21 -5.66
C PHE A 85 -26.29 2.32 -5.91
N VAL A 86 -26.22 2.81 -7.14
CA VAL A 86 -25.31 3.88 -7.57
C VAL A 86 -26.06 4.93 -8.37
N ARG A 87 -25.60 6.18 -8.28
CA ARG A 87 -26.03 7.26 -9.18
C ARG A 87 -24.98 7.45 -10.26
N VAL A 88 -25.40 7.42 -11.52
CA VAL A 88 -24.54 7.56 -12.70
C VAL A 88 -24.95 8.79 -13.48
N LEU A 89 -23.98 9.59 -13.92
CA LEU A 89 -24.23 10.74 -14.77
C LEU A 89 -24.30 10.30 -16.23
N GLU A 90 -25.50 10.28 -16.82
CA GLU A 90 -25.77 9.87 -18.21
C GLU A 90 -26.40 11.05 -18.97
N GLY A 91 -25.75 11.53 -20.03
CA GLY A 91 -26.27 12.63 -20.85
C GLY A 91 -26.51 13.94 -20.08
N GLY A 92 -25.70 14.21 -19.05
CA GLY A 92 -25.84 15.39 -18.18
C GLY A 92 -26.86 15.23 -17.04
N THR A 93 -27.54 14.08 -16.95
CA THR A 93 -28.56 13.81 -15.92
C THR A 93 -28.15 12.63 -15.06
N TRP A 94 -28.29 12.77 -13.73
CA TRP A 94 -28.06 11.68 -12.80
C TRP A 94 -29.20 10.66 -12.85
N ARG A 95 -28.86 9.38 -12.99
CA ARG A 95 -29.80 8.25 -13.00
C ARG A 95 -29.40 7.22 -11.97
N ASP A 96 -30.40 6.57 -11.39
CA ASP A 96 -30.21 5.47 -10.45
C ASP A 96 -29.96 4.16 -11.21
N ARG A 97 -29.00 3.37 -10.72
CA ARG A 97 -28.67 2.04 -11.25
C ARG A 97 -28.36 1.10 -10.10
N TRP A 98 -28.68 -0.17 -10.29
CA TRP A 98 -28.11 -1.27 -9.52
C TRP A 98 -27.00 -1.89 -10.34
N GLN A 99 -25.77 -1.84 -9.84
CA GLN A 99 -24.60 -2.31 -10.57
C GLN A 99 -23.75 -3.22 -9.68
N ARG A 100 -23.20 -4.27 -10.29
CA ARG A 100 -22.12 -5.04 -9.69
C ARG A 100 -20.81 -4.30 -9.98
N PRO A 101 -19.94 -4.07 -8.97
CA PRO A 101 -18.61 -3.58 -9.24
C PRO A 101 -17.89 -4.57 -10.16
N PRO A 102 -17.04 -4.11 -11.08
CA PRO A 102 -16.18 -5.01 -11.81
C PRO A 102 -15.32 -5.82 -10.82
N PRO A 103 -14.95 -7.08 -11.13
CA PRO A 103 -14.02 -7.84 -10.32
C PRO A 103 -12.76 -7.01 -10.04
N TYR A 104 -12.26 -7.08 -8.81
CA TYR A 104 -10.99 -6.44 -8.51
C TYR A 104 -9.87 -7.18 -9.26
N GLU A 105 -9.26 -6.49 -10.22
CA GLU A 105 -8.04 -6.97 -10.88
C GLU A 105 -6.84 -6.32 -10.19
N ALA A 106 -6.11 -7.12 -9.42
CA ALA A 106 -4.81 -6.68 -8.92
C ALA A 106 -3.93 -6.38 -10.13
N ARG A 107 -3.34 -5.18 -10.20
CA ARG A 107 -2.34 -4.87 -11.22
C ARG A 107 -1.20 -5.87 -11.08
N GLN A 108 -1.03 -6.73 -12.09
CA GLN A 108 0.12 -7.60 -12.17
C GLN A 108 1.28 -6.80 -12.75
N THR A 109 2.12 -6.24 -11.88
CA THR A 109 3.38 -5.64 -12.30
C THR A 109 4.35 -6.77 -12.61
N VAL A 110 4.68 -6.97 -13.89
CA VAL A 110 5.77 -7.86 -14.29
C VAL A 110 7.07 -7.10 -14.01
N PRO A 111 8.01 -7.65 -13.22
CA PRO A 111 9.27 -6.97 -12.95
C PRO A 111 10.05 -6.80 -14.26
N LEU A 112 10.54 -5.58 -14.52
CA LEU A 112 11.47 -5.34 -15.62
C LEU A 112 12.85 -5.87 -15.19
N LEU A 113 13.29 -6.95 -15.81
CA LEU A 113 14.58 -7.57 -15.49
C LEU A 113 15.71 -7.02 -16.36
N ASP A 114 16.83 -6.67 -15.74
CA ASP A 114 18.08 -6.39 -16.46
C ASP A 114 18.73 -7.72 -16.92
N GLU A 115 18.39 -8.14 -18.12
CA GLU A 115 18.92 -9.37 -18.74
C GLU A 115 20.45 -9.35 -18.90
N VAL A 116 21.06 -8.17 -19.10
CA VAL A 116 22.52 -8.04 -19.21
C VAL A 116 23.16 -8.32 -17.86
N ARG A 117 22.58 -7.78 -16.79
CA ARG A 117 23.03 -8.00 -15.41
C ARG A 117 22.85 -9.46 -14.99
N LEU A 118 21.71 -10.07 -15.29
CA LEU A 118 21.47 -11.49 -15.02
C LEU A 118 22.49 -12.39 -15.71
N ALA A 119 22.77 -12.14 -16.99
CA ALA A 119 23.79 -12.89 -17.74
C ALA A 119 25.19 -12.73 -17.14
N ARG A 120 25.55 -11.54 -16.62
CA ARG A 120 26.82 -11.31 -15.92
C ARG A 120 26.92 -12.13 -14.63
N ILE A 121 25.86 -12.14 -13.82
CA ILE A 121 25.81 -12.92 -12.56
C ILE A 121 25.91 -14.41 -12.87
N GLN A 122 25.19 -14.89 -13.89
CA GLN A 122 25.25 -16.29 -14.30
C GLN A 122 26.66 -16.71 -14.75
N ARG A 123 27.35 -15.85 -15.52
CA ARG A 123 28.74 -16.09 -15.96
C ARG A 123 29.75 -16.04 -14.82
N ALA A 124 29.48 -15.29 -13.76
CA ALA A 124 30.36 -15.18 -12.61
C ALA A 124 30.44 -16.49 -11.79
N LYS A 125 29.49 -17.43 -11.99
CA LYS A 125 29.45 -18.74 -11.32
C LYS A 125 29.64 -18.64 -9.80
N PHE A 126 28.92 -17.71 -9.18
CA PHE A 126 28.93 -17.56 -7.73
C PHE A 126 28.57 -18.88 -7.03
N PRO A 127 29.23 -19.22 -5.91
CA PRO A 127 28.85 -20.37 -5.12
C PRO A 127 27.40 -20.26 -4.66
N ARG A 128 26.74 -21.42 -4.53
CA ARG A 128 25.43 -21.53 -3.90
C ARG A 128 25.63 -21.93 -2.45
N ARG A 129 25.00 -21.21 -1.53
CA ARG A 129 25.11 -21.51 -0.10
C ARG A 129 23.82 -21.19 0.62
N ALA A 130 23.48 -22.06 1.56
CA ALA A 130 22.46 -21.86 2.58
C ALA A 130 21.05 -21.61 2.03
N THR A 131 20.10 -21.64 2.97
CA THR A 131 18.75 -21.13 2.74
C THR A 131 18.72 -19.67 3.17
N TRP A 132 18.16 -18.80 2.32
CA TRP A 132 17.91 -17.41 2.69
C TRP A 132 16.43 -17.23 3.00
N TYR A 133 16.13 -16.36 3.96
CA TYR A 133 14.76 -16.01 4.33
C TYR A 133 14.50 -14.54 4.02
N SER A 134 13.34 -14.23 3.45
CA SER A 134 12.98 -12.84 3.16
C SER A 134 11.48 -12.60 3.16
N THR A 135 11.10 -11.33 3.19
CA THR A 135 9.72 -10.87 3.01
C THR A 135 9.76 -9.41 2.57
N CYS A 136 8.73 -8.93 1.89
CA CYS A 136 8.47 -7.50 1.74
C CYS A 136 7.29 -7.13 2.63
N LEU A 137 7.50 -6.20 3.56
CA LEU A 137 6.48 -5.79 4.52
C LEU A 137 6.47 -4.28 4.73
N LEU A 138 5.32 -3.74 5.13
CA LEU A 138 5.20 -2.36 5.58
C LEU A 138 5.76 -2.23 7.00
N LEU A 139 6.58 -1.22 7.26
CA LEU A 139 7.03 -0.90 8.61
C LEU A 139 6.06 0.07 9.28
N PRO A 140 5.74 -0.13 10.58
CA PRO A 140 4.85 0.74 11.34
C PRO A 140 5.55 2.02 11.82
N MET A 141 6.35 2.64 10.95
CA MET A 141 7.04 3.90 11.23
C MET A 141 6.72 4.91 10.14
N VAL A 142 6.57 6.18 10.52
CA VAL A 142 6.29 7.27 9.58
C VAL A 142 7.62 7.88 9.13
N ILE A 143 7.82 7.99 7.82
CA ILE A 143 8.87 8.81 7.23
C ILE A 143 8.25 10.12 6.75
N GLU A 144 8.78 11.23 7.24
CA GLU A 144 8.39 12.59 6.86
C GLU A 144 9.37 13.13 5.81
N GLU A 145 9.31 12.57 4.60
CA GLU A 145 10.13 13.01 3.46
C GLU A 145 9.23 13.36 2.27
N GLY A 146 9.50 14.51 1.64
CA GLY A 146 8.68 15.04 0.54
C GLY A 146 7.37 15.66 1.00
N ASP A 147 6.37 15.74 0.11
CA ASP A 147 5.12 16.46 0.37
C ASP A 147 4.10 15.70 1.21
N ARG A 148 4.26 14.38 1.35
CA ARG A 148 3.30 13.50 2.02
C ARG A 148 4.01 12.41 2.83
N PRO A 149 3.82 12.38 4.16
CA PRO A 149 4.38 11.33 5.01
C PRO A 149 3.86 9.94 4.65
N TYR A 150 4.73 8.93 4.80
CA TYR A 150 4.44 7.57 4.38
C TYR A 150 5.00 6.51 5.33
N TYR A 151 4.44 5.31 5.22
CA TYR A 151 4.95 4.10 5.86
C TYR A 151 5.81 3.36 4.84
N PRO A 152 7.11 3.14 5.12
CA PRO A 152 7.99 2.52 4.15
C PRO A 152 7.80 1.00 4.10
N TYR A 153 8.18 0.41 2.98
CA TYR A 153 8.33 -1.04 2.88
C TYR A 153 9.77 -1.43 3.22
N ALA A 154 9.96 -2.55 3.91
CA ALA A 154 11.26 -3.15 4.16
C ALA A 154 11.37 -4.51 3.46
N PHE A 155 12.59 -4.82 3.03
CA PHE A 155 12.97 -6.10 2.45
C PHE A 155 14.25 -6.62 3.13
N PRO A 156 14.12 -7.23 4.31
CA PRO A 156 15.24 -7.92 4.94
C PRO A 156 15.51 -9.26 4.23
N VAL A 157 16.78 -9.60 4.11
CA VAL A 157 17.25 -10.92 3.67
C VAL A 157 18.13 -11.48 4.78
N LEU A 158 17.76 -12.63 5.32
CA LEU A 158 18.44 -13.31 6.42
C LEU A 158 19.09 -14.61 5.96
N SER A 159 20.19 -15.01 6.59
CA SER A 159 20.79 -16.33 6.44
C SER A 159 20.02 -17.40 7.21
N ASP A 160 20.40 -18.67 7.04
CA ASP A 160 19.84 -19.79 7.77
C ASP A 160 20.14 -19.74 9.28
N GLU A 161 21.21 -19.08 9.68
CA GLU A 161 21.53 -18.77 11.09
C GLU A 161 20.77 -17.54 11.63
N GLY A 162 19.91 -16.91 10.83
CA GLY A 162 19.14 -15.73 11.23
C GLY A 162 19.93 -14.42 11.21
N MET A 163 21.12 -14.40 10.61
CA MET A 163 21.90 -13.17 10.45
C MET A 163 21.38 -12.34 9.27
N ALA A 164 21.30 -11.02 9.43
CA ALA A 164 20.94 -10.13 8.33
C ALA A 164 22.06 -10.07 7.28
N LEU A 165 21.75 -10.56 6.08
CA LEU A 165 22.62 -10.47 4.90
C LEU A 165 22.49 -9.10 4.23
N GLY A 166 21.29 -8.53 4.25
CA GLY A 166 20.98 -7.21 3.72
C GLY A 166 19.59 -6.76 4.15
N MET A 167 19.34 -5.46 4.07
CA MET A 167 18.02 -4.89 4.27
C MET A 167 17.93 -3.61 3.44
N ASP A 168 16.90 -3.54 2.61
CA ASP A 168 16.56 -2.35 1.84
C ASP A 168 15.19 -1.81 2.27
N ILE A 169 15.00 -0.52 2.10
CA ILE A 169 13.77 0.21 2.44
C ILE A 169 13.28 0.93 1.18
N PHE A 170 11.97 0.90 0.93
CA PHE A 170 11.33 1.49 -0.25
C PHE A 170 10.20 2.44 0.12
N LYS A 171 9.98 3.46 -0.71
CA LYS A 171 8.75 4.26 -0.65
C LYS A 171 7.58 3.46 -1.25
N PRO A 172 6.33 3.75 -0.86
CA PRO A 172 5.17 3.15 -1.51
C PRO A 172 5.19 3.39 -3.03
N GLY A 173 5.05 2.31 -3.81
CA GLY A 173 5.09 2.34 -5.27
C GLY A 173 6.48 2.17 -5.90
N GLU A 174 7.55 2.05 -5.10
CA GLU A 174 8.91 1.75 -5.60
C GLU A 174 9.24 0.25 -5.56
N VAL A 175 8.52 -0.55 -4.75
CA VAL A 175 8.84 -1.96 -4.46
C VAL A 175 9.00 -2.78 -5.74
N GLU A 176 8.05 -2.68 -6.66
CA GLU A 176 8.01 -3.52 -7.85
C GLU A 176 9.17 -3.25 -8.82
N GLN A 177 9.70 -2.03 -8.81
CA GLN A 177 10.84 -1.63 -9.65
C GLN A 177 12.17 -1.88 -8.95
N ALA A 178 12.27 -1.52 -7.67
CA ALA A 178 13.54 -1.50 -6.96
C ALA A 178 13.91 -2.84 -6.31
N LEU A 179 12.94 -3.62 -5.82
CA LEU A 179 13.23 -4.86 -5.07
C LEU A 179 14.03 -5.88 -5.90
N PRO A 180 13.69 -6.18 -7.17
CA PRO A 180 14.49 -7.07 -8.01
C PRO A 180 15.97 -6.64 -8.09
N ASP A 181 16.21 -5.35 -8.32
CA ASP A 181 17.56 -4.79 -8.44
C ASP A 181 18.32 -4.84 -7.12
N LYS A 182 17.66 -4.54 -6.00
CA LYS A 182 18.26 -4.65 -4.65
C LYS A 182 18.65 -6.06 -4.29
N PHE A 183 17.83 -7.05 -4.66
CA PHE A 183 18.20 -8.45 -4.49
C PHE A 183 19.44 -8.81 -5.33
N LEU A 184 19.51 -8.36 -6.58
CA LEU A 184 20.70 -8.59 -7.42
C LEU A 184 21.93 -7.82 -6.92
N ASP A 185 21.76 -6.63 -6.34
CA ASP A 185 22.83 -5.88 -5.66
C ASP A 185 23.41 -6.72 -4.51
N LEU A 186 22.54 -7.31 -3.69
CA LEU A 186 22.93 -8.16 -2.58
C LEU A 186 23.71 -9.40 -3.06
N VAL A 187 23.21 -10.10 -4.08
CA VAL A 187 23.89 -11.27 -4.68
C VAL A 187 25.29 -10.91 -5.18
N VAL A 188 25.43 -9.78 -5.88
CA VAL A 188 26.73 -9.31 -6.40
C VAL A 188 27.66 -8.90 -5.26
N LYS A 189 27.13 -8.21 -4.24
CA LYS A 189 27.89 -7.77 -3.06
C LYS A 189 28.45 -8.97 -2.29
N LEU A 190 27.63 -9.99 -2.05
CA LEU A 190 28.02 -11.20 -1.35
C LEU A 190 28.83 -12.17 -2.24
N LYS A 191 28.77 -12.00 -3.57
CA LYS A 191 29.28 -12.95 -4.57
C LYS A 191 28.78 -14.37 -4.28
N CYS A 192 27.52 -14.48 -3.92
CA CYS A 192 26.89 -15.72 -3.45
C CYS A 192 25.43 -15.75 -3.90
N LEU A 193 24.94 -16.94 -4.26
CA LEU A 193 23.52 -17.21 -4.52
C LEU A 193 22.96 -18.12 -3.41
N PRO A 194 21.67 -18.01 -3.07
CA PRO A 194 21.03 -19.01 -2.22
C PRO A 194 20.92 -20.36 -2.94
N GLU A 195 20.89 -21.44 -2.17
CA GLU A 195 20.38 -22.73 -2.67
C GLU A 195 18.85 -22.72 -2.74
N LEU A 196 18.24 -22.13 -1.71
CA LEU A 196 16.80 -21.93 -1.55
C LEU A 196 16.54 -20.54 -0.97
N LEU A 197 15.63 -19.79 -1.57
CA LEU A 197 15.09 -18.55 -1.05
C LEU A 197 13.65 -18.80 -0.58
N LEU A 198 13.41 -18.71 0.72
CA LEU A 198 12.07 -18.78 1.29
C LEU A 198 11.51 -17.37 1.50
N VAL A 199 10.34 -17.11 0.94
CA VAL A 199 9.72 -15.78 0.94
C VAL A 199 8.33 -15.81 1.56
N ALA A 200 8.06 -14.95 2.54
CA ALA A 200 6.73 -14.91 3.16
C ALA A 200 5.70 -14.13 2.32
N SER A 201 6.06 -12.93 1.86
CA SER A 201 5.15 -12.07 1.10
C SER A 201 4.95 -12.57 -0.34
N LYS A 202 3.67 -12.66 -0.78
CA LYS A 202 3.29 -12.95 -2.18
C LYS A 202 3.93 -12.00 -3.19
N GLU A 203 4.12 -10.74 -2.81
CA GLU A 203 4.72 -9.70 -3.64
C GLU A 203 6.20 -9.99 -3.93
N ALA A 204 7.03 -10.18 -2.90
CA ALA A 204 8.44 -10.51 -3.12
C ALA A 204 8.62 -11.86 -3.82
N PHE A 205 7.77 -12.86 -3.56
CA PHE A 205 7.81 -14.13 -4.29
C PHE A 205 7.62 -13.89 -5.79
N ARG A 206 6.55 -13.17 -6.18
CA ARG A 206 6.25 -12.83 -7.58
C ARG A 206 7.37 -12.05 -8.26
N LEU A 207 8.00 -11.12 -7.55
CA LEU A 207 9.07 -10.28 -8.09
C LEU A 207 10.39 -11.04 -8.27
N LEU A 208 10.67 -12.02 -7.41
CA LEU A 208 11.94 -12.75 -7.38
C LEU A 208 11.88 -14.11 -8.10
N GLU A 209 10.70 -14.69 -8.32
CA GLU A 209 10.54 -15.95 -9.03
C GLU A 209 11.14 -15.94 -10.45
N PRO A 210 10.93 -14.89 -11.28
CA PRO A 210 11.60 -14.80 -12.58
C PRO A 210 13.13 -14.77 -12.47
N ILE A 211 13.68 -14.11 -11.44
CA ILE A 211 15.12 -14.07 -11.17
C ILE A 211 15.63 -15.46 -10.77
N ALA A 212 14.88 -16.17 -9.92
CA ALA A 212 15.20 -17.53 -9.49
C ALA A 212 15.27 -18.49 -10.68
N GLY A 213 14.29 -18.41 -11.59
CA GLY A 213 14.30 -19.19 -12.84
C GLY A 213 15.49 -18.87 -13.75
N ARG A 214 15.88 -17.59 -13.86
CA ARG A 214 17.02 -17.16 -14.70
C ARG A 214 18.39 -17.55 -14.10
N LEU A 215 18.55 -17.43 -12.79
CA LEU A 215 19.81 -17.72 -12.10
C LEU A 215 19.90 -19.16 -11.58
N GLY A 216 18.81 -19.93 -11.68
CA GLY A 216 18.74 -21.36 -11.36
C GLY A 216 18.85 -21.69 -9.87
N PHE A 217 18.31 -20.86 -8.98
CA PHE A 217 18.12 -21.21 -7.56
C PHE A 217 16.64 -21.52 -7.26
N ARG A 218 16.37 -22.25 -6.17
CA ARG A 218 14.99 -22.55 -5.77
C ARG A 218 14.39 -21.39 -4.99
N ILE A 219 13.10 -21.13 -5.21
CA ILE A 219 12.34 -20.15 -4.44
C ILE A 219 11.00 -20.79 -4.09
N ASP A 220 10.59 -20.69 -2.82
CA ASP A 220 9.28 -21.16 -2.36
C ASP A 220 8.62 -20.08 -1.49
N GLN A 221 7.30 -20.01 -1.57
CA GLN A 221 6.52 -19.19 -0.66
C GLN A 221 6.24 -19.96 0.63
N ALA A 222 6.42 -19.30 1.78
CA ALA A 222 6.10 -19.86 3.10
C ALA A 222 5.09 -18.98 3.83
N ASP A 223 4.14 -19.58 4.56
CA ASP A 223 3.13 -18.79 5.31
C ASP A 223 3.70 -18.13 6.57
N SER A 224 4.75 -18.71 7.16
CA SER A 224 5.46 -18.17 8.34
C SER A 224 6.95 -18.44 8.23
N LEU A 225 7.75 -17.46 8.66
CA LEU A 225 9.21 -17.51 8.71
C LEU A 225 9.69 -17.06 10.09
N PRO A 226 9.90 -17.97 11.06
CA PRO A 226 10.24 -17.62 12.44
C PRO A 226 11.48 -16.73 12.58
N ALA A 227 12.48 -16.89 11.70
CA ALA A 227 13.67 -16.04 11.66
C ALA A 227 13.33 -14.58 11.32
N ILE A 228 12.44 -14.36 10.36
CA ILE A 228 11.95 -13.03 9.99
C ILE A 228 11.12 -12.43 11.13
N GLU A 229 10.22 -13.21 11.73
CA GLU A 229 9.41 -12.76 12.87
C GLU A 229 10.28 -12.32 14.06
N ALA A 230 11.32 -13.10 14.39
CA ALA A 230 12.27 -12.76 15.44
C ALA A 230 13.08 -11.49 15.10
N PHE A 231 13.51 -11.34 13.85
CA PHE A 231 14.18 -10.12 13.38
C PHE A 231 13.28 -8.88 13.48
N LEU A 232 12.00 -9.00 13.09
CA LEU A 232 11.06 -7.87 13.17
C LEU A 232 10.77 -7.46 14.62
N ARG A 233 10.61 -8.43 15.53
CA ARG A 233 10.45 -8.15 16.96
C ARG A 233 11.66 -7.41 17.54
N SER A 234 12.88 -7.84 17.23
CA SER A 234 14.09 -7.18 17.73
C SER A 234 14.26 -5.77 17.16
N MET A 235 13.88 -5.56 15.90
CA MET A 235 13.88 -4.25 15.27
C MET A 235 12.86 -3.30 15.91
N GLU A 236 11.64 -3.79 16.21
CA GLU A 236 10.60 -3.02 16.90
C GLU A 236 11.07 -2.58 18.30
N GLU A 237 11.61 -3.52 19.10
CA GLU A 237 12.16 -3.22 20.42
C GLU A 237 13.29 -2.18 20.37
N PHE A 238 14.15 -2.24 19.35
CA PHE A 238 15.22 -1.26 19.16
C PHE A 238 14.67 0.13 18.84
N MET A 239 13.63 0.21 18.01
CA MET A 239 12.99 1.49 17.64
C MET A 239 12.25 2.13 18.81
N GLN A 240 11.63 1.35 19.70
CA GLN A 240 10.92 1.86 20.88
C GLN A 240 11.84 2.41 21.99
N ARG A 241 13.14 2.09 21.96
CA ARG A 241 14.13 2.57 22.93
C ARG A 241 14.75 3.93 22.56
N ARG A 242 14.41 4.49 21.41
CA ARG A 242 14.86 5.80 20.92
C ARG A 242 13.76 6.84 21.02
#